data_AF-A0A7W8D9N9-F1
#
_entry.id   AF-A0A7W8D9N9-F1
#
_cell.length_a   1.000
_cell.length_b   1.000
_cell.length_c   1.000
_cell.angle_alpha   90.00
_cell.angle_beta   90.00
_cell.angle_gamma   90.00
#
_symmetry.space_group_name_H-M   'P 1'
#
loop_
_entity.id
_entity.type
_entity.pdbx_description
1 polymer ?
#
loop_
_entity_poly.entity_id
_entity_poly.type
_entity_poly.pdbx_seq_one_letter_code
_entity_poly.pdbx_strand_id
1 'polypeptide(L)'
;MKLLPDAKHGRPLAVILLLIALLLIYFVGVHWWFVAPQLQYRRDLIDLRDEEARFRAIAQQRAQIEARLEEVRAFEAGNPGFLAEANFDLAASALTQRLQEKVNEVGAGDRCSLVSRTPSRNNNEEPFERVTVKVRMRCEMEYFSQVLHGLESGSPQLFVSDLTVTGRRGTPSVARGNAQQAAQAGYLDLAFDLYGYLRKPGGAK
;
A
#
# COMPACT_ATOMS: atom_id res chain seq x y z
N MET A 1 18.65 74.43 44.95
CA MET A 1 18.72 73.25 45.84
C MET A 1 20.17 72.84 45.99
N LYS A 2 20.73 72.90 47.21
CA LYS A 2 22.14 72.57 47.48
C LYS A 2 22.34 71.06 47.38
N LEU A 3 23.15 70.64 46.41
CA LEU A 3 23.51 69.24 46.13
C LEU A 3 25.00 68.98 46.41
N LEU A 4 25.57 69.61 47.44
CA LEU A 4 26.97 69.38 47.82
C LEU A 4 27.02 68.83 49.26
N PRO A 5 27.42 67.56 49.44
CA PRO A 5 27.50 66.93 50.75
C PRO A 5 28.67 67.49 51.56
N ASP A 6 28.47 67.52 52.89
CA ASP A 6 29.36 68.05 53.91
C ASP A 6 30.75 67.35 53.92
N ALA A 7 31.84 68.12 53.93
CA ALA A 7 33.22 67.70 53.60
C ALA A 7 33.82 66.61 54.51
N LYS A 8 33.17 66.32 55.64
CA LYS A 8 33.57 65.31 56.64
C LYS A 8 33.17 63.87 56.29
N HIS A 9 32.28 63.65 55.32
CA HIS A 9 31.88 62.31 54.83
C HIS A 9 32.31 62.03 53.37
N GLY A 10 33.07 62.93 52.73
CA GLY A 10 33.43 62.81 51.31
C GLY A 10 34.43 61.70 50.97
N ARG A 11 35.33 61.33 51.90
CA ARG A 11 36.37 60.32 51.69
C ARG A 11 35.82 58.88 51.54
N PRO A 12 34.97 58.37 52.45
CA PRO A 12 34.39 57.03 52.27
C PRO A 12 33.44 57.00 51.06
N LEU A 13 32.71 58.10 50.80
CA LEU A 13 31.81 58.21 49.67
C LEU A 13 32.57 58.14 48.33
N ALA A 14 33.73 58.78 48.22
CA ALA A 14 34.61 58.70 47.05
C ALA A 14 35.18 57.29 46.83
N VAL A 15 35.56 56.57 47.90
CA VAL A 15 36.05 55.19 47.79
C VAL A 15 34.94 54.26 47.33
N ILE A 16 33.73 54.39 47.88
CA ILE A 16 32.56 53.62 47.43
C ILE A 16 32.27 53.89 45.95
N LEU A 17 32.33 55.15 45.52
CA LEU A 17 32.10 55.54 44.12
C LEU A 17 33.17 54.94 43.18
N LEU A 18 34.43 54.94 43.58
CA LEU A 18 35.52 54.34 42.81
C LEU A 18 35.37 52.80 42.72
N LEU A 19 34.96 52.16 43.82
CA LEU A 19 34.71 50.72 43.85
C LEU A 19 33.55 50.34 42.92
N ILE A 20 32.46 51.12 42.95
CA ILE A 20 31.32 50.96 42.03
C ILE A 20 31.78 51.15 40.58
N ALA A 21 32.59 52.18 40.30
CA ALA A 21 33.12 52.42 38.96
C ALA A 21 33.97 51.25 38.44
N LEU A 22 34.86 50.70 39.28
CA LEU A 22 35.65 49.50 38.92
C LEU A 22 34.76 48.27 38.69
N LEU A 23 33.73 48.08 39.52
CA LEU A 23 32.77 46.99 39.38
C LEU A 23 32.00 47.11 38.05
N LEU A 24 31.60 48.32 37.68
CA LEU A 24 30.93 48.59 36.40
C LEU A 24 31.87 48.33 35.21
N ILE A 25 33.13 48.75 35.28
CA ILE A 25 34.12 48.47 34.22
C ILE A 25 34.34 46.96 34.08
N TYR A 26 34.42 46.22 35.20
CA TYR A 26 34.53 44.77 35.17
C TYR A 26 33.28 44.11 34.59
N PHE A 27 32.07 44.52 34.99
CA PHE A 27 30.83 43.97 34.44
C PHE A 27 30.68 44.27 32.95
N VAL A 28 30.89 45.51 32.52
CA VAL A 28 30.74 45.88 31.10
C VAL A 28 31.87 45.27 30.26
N GLY A 29 33.11 45.29 30.74
CA GLY A 29 34.26 44.75 30.01
C GLY A 29 34.26 43.22 29.98
N VAL A 30 34.27 42.58 31.14
CA VAL A 30 34.45 41.12 31.24
C VAL A 30 33.14 40.39 30.99
N HIS A 31 32.02 40.83 31.57
CA HIS A 31 30.77 40.09 31.44
C HIS A 31 30.21 40.16 30.01
N TRP A 32 30.22 41.34 29.39
CA TRP A 32 29.73 41.50 28.02
C TRP A 32 30.67 40.87 26.99
N TRP A 33 31.99 41.06 27.11
CA TRP A 33 32.94 40.53 26.13
C TRP A 33 33.16 39.01 26.26
N PHE A 34 33.10 38.45 27.47
CA PHE A 34 33.44 37.05 27.69
C PHE A 34 32.22 36.16 27.86
N VAL A 35 31.22 36.58 28.66
CA VAL A 35 30.12 35.69 29.02
C VAL A 35 29.06 35.62 27.93
N ALA A 36 28.74 36.73 27.26
CA ALA A 36 27.74 36.73 26.20
C ALA A 36 28.13 35.83 25.00
N PRO A 37 29.36 35.89 24.45
CA PRO A 37 29.77 34.99 23.38
C PRO A 37 29.84 33.53 23.82
N GLN A 38 30.32 33.27 25.05
CA GLN A 38 30.42 31.90 25.56
C GLN A 38 29.03 31.26 25.76
N LEU A 39 28.00 32.05 26.08
CA LEU A 39 26.63 31.56 26.13
C LEU A 39 26.07 31.24 24.74
N GLN A 40 26.40 32.04 23.73
CA GLN A 40 26.00 31.78 22.34
C GLN A 40 26.61 30.49 21.81
N TYR A 41 27.94 30.31 21.92
CA TYR A 41 28.60 29.07 21.49
C TYR A 41 28.08 27.82 22.21
N ARG A 42 27.70 27.94 23.49
CA ARG A 42 27.09 26.83 24.22
C ARG A 42 25.72 26.46 23.65
N ARG A 43 24.91 27.44 23.24
CA ARG A 43 23.60 27.20 22.61
C ARG A 43 23.79 26.53 21.25
N ASP A 44 24.65 27.07 20.40
CA ASP A 44 24.92 26.50 19.07
C ASP A 44 25.41 25.06 19.17
N LEU A 45 26.27 24.75 20.16
CA LEU A 45 26.75 23.40 20.39
C LEU A 45 25.65 22.43 20.86
N ILE A 46 24.67 22.92 21.64
CA ILE A 46 23.52 22.12 22.05
C ILE A 46 22.62 21.84 20.84
N ASP A 47 22.30 22.87 20.07
CA ASP A 47 21.43 22.75 18.89
C ASP A 47 22.03 21.78 17.86
N LEU A 48 23.34 21.88 17.58
CA LEU A 48 24.04 20.96 16.68
C LEU A 48 24.03 19.51 17.18
N ARG A 49 24.13 19.31 18.50
CA ARG A 49 24.07 17.95 19.10
C ARG A 49 22.67 17.36 19.03
N ASP A 50 21.64 18.18 19.24
CA ASP A 50 20.25 17.73 19.15
C ASP A 50 19.91 17.35 17.70
N GLU A 51 20.38 18.13 16.74
CA GLU A 51 20.23 17.83 15.32
C GLU A 51 20.98 16.55 14.92
N GLU A 52 22.23 16.39 15.37
CA GLU A 52 23.01 15.16 15.17
C GLU A 52 22.30 13.94 15.78
N ALA A 53 21.77 14.07 17.00
CA ALA A 53 21.05 13.00 17.68
C ALA A 53 19.80 12.58 16.88
N ARG A 54 19.05 13.56 16.34
CA ARG A 54 17.89 13.30 15.47
C ARG A 54 18.28 12.54 14.21
N PHE A 55 19.33 12.98 13.51
CA PHE A 55 19.78 12.30 12.29
C PHE A 55 20.33 10.91 12.57
N ARG A 56 21.07 10.72 13.67
CA ARG A 56 21.52 9.39 14.11
C ARG A 56 20.35 8.46 14.39
N ALA A 57 19.29 8.94 15.06
CA ALA A 57 18.10 8.13 15.32
C ALA A 57 17.40 7.69 14.02
N ILE A 58 17.29 8.58 13.03
CA ILE A 58 16.73 8.24 11.70
C ILE A 58 17.64 7.23 10.98
N ALA A 59 18.96 7.44 10.99
CA ALA A 59 19.91 6.53 10.35
C ALA A 59 19.88 5.12 10.95
N GLN A 60 19.67 5.00 12.26
CA GLN A 60 19.52 3.71 12.94
C GLN A 60 18.27 2.93 12.51
N GLN A 61 17.21 3.61 12.05
CA GLN A 61 16.00 2.95 11.53
C GLN A 61 16.20 2.32 10.15
N ARG A 62 17.27 2.67 9.43
CA ARG A 62 17.53 2.18 8.07
C ARG A 62 17.46 0.65 7.97
N ALA A 63 18.16 -0.05 8.85
CA ALA A 63 18.21 -1.52 8.82
C ALA A 63 16.83 -2.15 9.07
N GLN A 64 16.01 -1.54 9.95
CA GLN A 64 14.65 -2.01 10.21
C GLN A 64 13.75 -1.78 8.98
N ILE A 65 13.86 -0.62 8.33
CA ILE A 65 13.11 -0.30 7.12
C ILE A 65 13.53 -1.23 5.97
N GLU A 66 14.83 -1.47 5.79
CA GLU A 66 15.36 -2.40 4.78
C GLU A 66 14.83 -3.82 5.01
N ALA A 67 14.86 -4.31 6.25
CA ALA A 67 14.32 -5.63 6.60
C ALA A 67 12.80 -5.73 6.34
N ARG A 68 12.02 -4.71 6.72
CA ARG A 68 10.58 -4.65 6.43
C ARG A 68 10.30 -4.57 4.93
N LEU A 69 11.13 -3.84 4.18
CA LEU A 69 11.00 -3.74 2.73
C LEU A 69 11.32 -5.07 2.06
N GLU A 70 12.33 -5.81 2.54
CA GLU A 70 12.61 -7.17 2.08
C GLU A 70 11.48 -8.14 2.43
N GLU A 71 10.91 -8.06 3.62
CA GLU A 71 9.74 -8.85 4.03
C GLU A 71 8.55 -8.60 3.10
N VAL A 72 8.23 -7.33 2.83
CA VAL A 72 7.16 -6.96 1.89
C VAL A 72 7.49 -7.42 0.48
N ARG A 73 8.73 -7.25 0.00
CA ARG A 73 9.14 -7.72 -1.33
C ARG A 73 9.09 -9.25 -1.45
N ALA A 74 9.42 -9.99 -0.39
CA ALA A 74 9.34 -11.45 -0.38
C ALA A 74 7.89 -11.93 -0.36
N PHE A 75 7.04 -11.29 0.46
CA PHE A 75 5.60 -11.50 0.44
C PHE A 75 5.00 -11.14 -0.94
N GLU A 76 5.47 -10.04 -1.55
CA GLU A 76 5.06 -9.61 -2.88
C GLU A 76 5.62 -10.49 -4.02
N ALA A 77 6.80 -11.07 -3.86
CA ALA A 77 7.34 -12.03 -4.81
C ALA A 77 6.55 -13.34 -4.77
N GLY A 78 6.00 -13.67 -3.60
CA GLY A 78 4.96 -14.69 -3.45
C GLY A 78 3.54 -14.18 -3.72
N ASN A 79 3.33 -12.93 -4.20
CA ASN A 79 2.00 -12.30 -4.12
C ASN A 79 1.01 -12.98 -5.06
N PRO A 80 -0.13 -13.43 -4.53
CA PRO A 80 -1.28 -13.75 -5.34
C PRO A 80 -1.87 -12.52 -6.06
N GLY A 81 -1.63 -11.27 -5.65
CA GLY A 81 -2.39 -10.13 -6.21
C GLY A 81 -2.25 -9.83 -7.71
N PHE A 82 -1.13 -10.20 -8.35
CA PHE A 82 -0.84 -9.86 -9.74
C PHE A 82 -0.63 -11.11 -10.61
N LEU A 83 -0.92 -10.95 -11.90
CA LEU A 83 -0.60 -11.94 -12.92
C LEU A 83 0.93 -12.02 -13.09
N ALA A 84 1.43 -13.24 -13.26
CA ALA A 84 2.87 -13.51 -13.37
C ALA A 84 3.41 -13.18 -14.78
N GLU A 85 2.51 -13.05 -15.74
CA GLU A 85 2.83 -12.87 -17.14
C GLU A 85 3.30 -11.45 -17.45
N ALA A 86 4.16 -11.32 -18.47
CA ALA A 86 4.82 -10.05 -18.79
C ALA A 86 3.98 -9.11 -19.66
N ASN A 87 2.95 -9.62 -20.34
CA ASN A 87 2.12 -8.85 -21.27
C ASN A 87 0.68 -9.37 -21.29
N PHE A 88 -0.21 -8.58 -21.89
CA PHE A 88 -1.63 -8.88 -21.99
C PHE A 88 -1.94 -10.22 -22.66
N ASP A 89 -1.29 -10.55 -23.78
CA ASP A 89 -1.65 -11.75 -24.56
C ASP A 89 -1.28 -13.04 -23.82
N LEU A 90 -0.12 -13.04 -23.15
CA LEU A 90 0.31 -14.13 -22.28
C LEU A 90 -0.63 -14.28 -21.08
N ALA A 91 -0.94 -13.17 -20.41
CA ALA A 91 -1.85 -13.16 -19.28
C ALA A 91 -3.25 -13.66 -19.65
N ALA A 92 -3.81 -13.20 -20.77
CA ALA A 92 -5.13 -13.59 -21.24
C ALA A 92 -5.20 -15.10 -21.56
N SER A 93 -4.13 -15.65 -22.16
CA SER A 93 -4.02 -17.08 -22.41
C SER A 93 -3.95 -17.87 -21.10
N ALA A 94 -3.09 -17.46 -20.17
CA ALA A 94 -2.93 -18.11 -18.86
C ALA A 94 -4.22 -18.09 -18.04
N LEU A 95 -4.95 -16.96 -18.03
CA LEU A 95 -6.26 -16.84 -17.40
C LEU A 95 -7.28 -17.83 -18.00
N THR A 96 -7.28 -17.93 -19.33
CA THR A 96 -8.19 -18.83 -20.06
C THR A 96 -7.90 -20.30 -19.75
N GLN A 97 -6.62 -20.66 -19.63
CA GLN A 97 -6.17 -22.00 -19.25
C GLN A 97 -6.54 -22.33 -17.80
N ARG A 98 -6.23 -21.42 -16.86
CA ARG A 98 -6.54 -21.59 -15.45
C ARG A 98 -8.05 -21.71 -15.18
N LEU A 99 -8.86 -20.94 -15.90
CA LEU A 99 -10.32 -21.08 -15.86
C LEU A 99 -10.77 -22.48 -16.32
N GLN A 100 -10.18 -23.01 -17.40
CA GLN A 100 -10.48 -24.37 -17.85
C GLN A 100 -10.08 -25.41 -16.80
N GLU A 101 -8.90 -25.27 -16.20
CA GLU A 101 -8.40 -26.16 -15.15
C GLU A 101 -9.35 -26.16 -13.95
N LYS A 102 -9.79 -25.00 -13.47
CA LYS A 102 -10.75 -24.91 -12.36
C LYS A 102 -12.12 -25.50 -12.67
N VAL A 103 -12.63 -25.32 -13.88
CA VAL A 103 -13.86 -25.98 -14.31
C VAL A 103 -13.69 -27.50 -14.37
N ASN A 104 -12.52 -28.00 -14.81
CA ASN A 104 -12.21 -29.42 -14.87
C ASN A 104 -12.02 -30.04 -13.47
N GLU A 105 -11.40 -29.32 -12.53
CA GLU A 105 -11.18 -29.76 -11.14
C GLU A 105 -12.50 -30.05 -10.41
N VAL A 106 -13.54 -29.26 -10.67
CA VAL A 106 -14.88 -29.49 -10.11
C VAL A 106 -15.51 -30.80 -10.62
N GLY A 107 -15.02 -31.35 -11.74
CA GLY A 107 -15.37 -32.71 -12.19
C GLY A 107 -16.83 -32.87 -12.66
N ALA A 108 -17.48 -31.77 -13.06
CA ALA A 108 -18.90 -31.78 -13.42
C ALA A 108 -19.20 -32.33 -14.84
N GLY A 109 -18.18 -32.53 -15.69
CA GLY A 109 -18.35 -32.97 -17.07
C GLY A 109 -19.28 -32.02 -17.84
N ASP A 110 -20.27 -32.57 -18.55
CA ASP A 110 -21.22 -31.79 -19.35
C ASP A 110 -22.16 -30.90 -18.51
N ARG A 111 -22.24 -31.11 -17.19
CA ARG A 111 -23.08 -30.32 -16.28
C ARG A 111 -22.48 -28.96 -15.93
N CYS A 112 -21.20 -28.74 -16.25
CA CYS A 112 -20.56 -27.44 -16.17
C CYS A 112 -19.58 -27.27 -17.35
N SER A 113 -20.03 -26.59 -18.40
CA SER A 113 -19.26 -26.39 -19.62
C SER A 113 -19.10 -24.92 -19.94
N LEU A 114 -17.99 -24.60 -20.60
CA LEU A 114 -17.57 -23.24 -20.87
C LEU A 114 -17.89 -22.90 -22.33
N VAL A 115 -18.82 -21.97 -22.55
CA VAL A 115 -19.39 -21.63 -23.86
C VAL A 115 -18.48 -20.70 -24.66
N SER A 116 -17.98 -19.63 -24.04
CA SER A 116 -17.08 -18.68 -24.71
C SER A 116 -16.09 -18.06 -23.73
N ARG A 117 -14.89 -17.74 -24.22
CA ARG A 117 -13.80 -17.09 -23.49
C ARG A 117 -13.14 -16.11 -24.44
N THR A 118 -13.46 -14.84 -24.31
CA THR A 118 -12.94 -13.83 -25.23
C THR A 118 -12.10 -12.83 -24.44
N PRO A 119 -10.78 -12.78 -24.67
CA PRO A 119 -9.95 -11.70 -24.14
C PRO A 119 -10.50 -10.34 -24.57
N SER A 120 -10.58 -9.41 -23.64
CA SER A 120 -11.07 -8.05 -23.86
C SER A 120 -10.06 -7.08 -23.26
N ARG A 121 -9.44 -6.26 -24.10
CA ARG A 121 -8.58 -5.18 -23.63
C ARG A 121 -9.47 -4.05 -23.13
N ASN A 122 -9.35 -3.71 -21.85
CA ASN A 122 -9.96 -2.48 -21.34
C ASN A 122 -9.11 -1.29 -21.79
N ASN A 123 -9.76 -0.23 -22.28
CA ASN A 123 -9.08 1.00 -22.70
C ASN A 123 -9.26 2.14 -21.68
N ASN A 124 -9.76 1.83 -20.48
CA ASN A 124 -9.84 2.80 -19.40
C ASN A 124 -8.45 3.04 -18.80
N GLU A 125 -8.13 4.30 -18.51
CA GLU A 125 -6.93 4.64 -17.74
C GLU A 125 -7.10 4.18 -16.29
N GLU A 126 -6.51 3.03 -15.97
CA GLU A 126 -6.35 2.52 -14.61
C GLU A 126 -4.85 2.55 -14.23
N PRO A 127 -4.52 2.67 -12.92
CA PRO A 127 -3.11 2.71 -12.47
C PRO A 127 -2.29 1.47 -12.87
N PHE A 128 -2.98 0.32 -13.01
CA PHE A 128 -2.41 -0.96 -13.41
C PHE A 128 -3.08 -1.44 -14.70
N GLU A 129 -2.32 -2.13 -15.57
CA GLU A 129 -2.89 -2.70 -16.78
C GLU A 129 -3.80 -3.88 -16.43
N ARG A 130 -5.09 -3.73 -16.70
CA ARG A 130 -6.12 -4.73 -16.43
C ARG A 130 -6.26 -5.68 -17.61
N VAL A 131 -6.15 -6.98 -17.33
CA VAL A 131 -6.40 -8.05 -18.30
C VAL A 131 -7.75 -8.66 -17.99
N THR A 132 -8.70 -8.54 -18.92
CA THR A 132 -10.06 -9.05 -18.74
C THR A 132 -10.37 -10.13 -19.77
N VAL A 133 -11.04 -11.20 -19.35
CA VAL A 133 -11.56 -12.27 -20.20
C VAL A 133 -13.06 -12.34 -19.98
N LYS A 134 -13.83 -12.14 -21.05
CA LYS A 134 -15.28 -12.28 -21.03
C LYS A 134 -15.63 -13.76 -21.08
N VAL A 135 -16.30 -14.23 -20.04
CA VAL A 135 -16.63 -15.63 -19.86
C VAL A 135 -18.13 -15.83 -20.02
N ARG A 136 -18.51 -16.81 -20.84
CA ARG A 136 -19.85 -17.39 -20.81
C ARG A 136 -19.77 -18.86 -20.52
N MET A 137 -20.54 -19.34 -19.56
CA MET A 137 -20.55 -20.74 -19.17
C MET A 137 -21.96 -21.24 -18.88
N ARG A 138 -22.15 -22.55 -19.00
CA ARG A 138 -23.41 -23.23 -18.69
C ARG A 138 -23.14 -24.24 -17.60
N CYS A 139 -23.73 -24.01 -16.44
CA CYS A 139 -23.44 -24.81 -15.26
C CYS A 139 -24.72 -25.09 -14.47
N GLU A 140 -24.82 -26.27 -13.87
CA GLU A 140 -25.82 -26.53 -12.84
C GLU A 140 -25.48 -25.78 -11.54
N MET A 141 -26.50 -25.38 -10.79
CA MET A 141 -26.35 -24.53 -9.62
C MET A 141 -25.42 -25.12 -8.54
N GLU A 142 -25.38 -26.44 -8.39
CA GLU A 142 -24.55 -27.13 -7.39
C GLU A 142 -23.04 -27.00 -7.63
N TYR A 143 -22.63 -26.81 -8.88
CA TYR A 143 -21.22 -26.72 -9.28
C TYR A 143 -20.72 -25.27 -9.40
N PHE A 144 -21.63 -24.32 -9.68
CA PHE A 144 -21.24 -22.93 -9.91
C PHE A 144 -20.54 -22.29 -8.71
N SER A 145 -21.03 -22.52 -7.49
CA SER A 145 -20.44 -21.93 -6.27
C SER A 145 -19.01 -22.43 -6.03
N GLN A 146 -18.74 -23.70 -6.32
CA GLN A 146 -17.41 -24.29 -6.17
C GLN A 146 -16.43 -23.72 -7.20
N VAL A 147 -16.87 -23.53 -8.44
CA VAL A 147 -16.07 -22.88 -9.49
C VAL A 147 -15.73 -21.44 -9.08
N LEU A 148 -16.73 -20.65 -8.67
CA LEU A 148 -16.52 -19.25 -8.31
C LEU A 148 -15.57 -19.11 -7.11
N HIS A 149 -15.80 -19.89 -6.06
CA HIS A 149 -14.92 -19.94 -4.89
C HIS A 149 -13.48 -20.35 -5.29
N GLY A 150 -13.33 -21.33 -6.18
CA GLY A 150 -12.01 -21.77 -6.66
C GLY A 150 -11.27 -20.73 -7.51
N LEU A 151 -12.01 -19.84 -8.20
CA LEU A 151 -11.45 -18.73 -8.96
C LEU A 151 -11.05 -17.55 -8.06
N GLU A 152 -11.87 -17.23 -7.04
CA GLU A 152 -11.62 -16.11 -6.11
C GLU A 152 -10.56 -16.42 -5.05
N SER A 153 -10.52 -17.67 -4.55
CA SER A 153 -9.54 -18.12 -3.55
C SER A 153 -8.18 -18.51 -4.16
N GLY A 154 -8.07 -18.45 -5.49
CA GLY A 154 -6.87 -18.81 -6.23
C GLY A 154 -5.71 -17.83 -6.01
N SER A 155 -4.50 -18.31 -6.26
CA SER A 155 -3.32 -17.48 -6.49
C SER A 155 -2.97 -17.61 -7.96
N PRO A 156 -3.06 -16.55 -8.77
CA PRO A 156 -3.27 -15.15 -8.42
C PRO A 156 -4.75 -14.79 -8.13
N GLN A 157 -4.98 -13.68 -7.41
CA GLN A 157 -6.26 -13.06 -7.13
C GLN A 157 -6.90 -12.64 -8.45
N LEU A 158 -7.99 -13.31 -8.77
CA LEU A 158 -8.84 -12.96 -9.89
C LEU A 158 -10.12 -12.37 -9.36
N PHE A 159 -10.62 -11.39 -10.08
CA PHE A 159 -11.86 -10.71 -9.73
C PHE A 159 -12.91 -11.02 -10.79
N VAL A 160 -14.15 -11.10 -10.35
CA VAL A 160 -15.32 -11.32 -11.20
C VAL A 160 -16.16 -10.05 -11.17
N SER A 161 -16.43 -9.46 -12.33
CA SER A 161 -17.38 -8.36 -12.50
C SER A 161 -18.52 -8.74 -13.44
N ASP A 162 -19.58 -7.92 -13.42
CA ASP A 162 -20.68 -7.99 -14.39
C ASP A 162 -21.36 -9.37 -14.47
N LEU A 163 -21.43 -10.07 -13.33
CA LEU A 163 -22.04 -11.40 -13.24
C LEU A 163 -23.54 -11.35 -13.53
N THR A 164 -23.91 -11.97 -14.64
CA THR A 164 -25.28 -12.19 -15.07
C THR A 164 -25.61 -13.68 -14.97
N VAL A 165 -26.66 -14.01 -14.22
CA VAL A 165 -27.12 -15.39 -14.02
C VAL A 165 -28.49 -15.56 -14.65
N THR A 166 -28.60 -16.45 -15.64
CA THR A 166 -29.86 -16.74 -16.34
C THR A 166 -30.24 -18.21 -16.17
N GLY A 167 -31.31 -18.48 -15.43
CA GLY A 167 -31.85 -19.84 -15.30
C GLY A 167 -32.61 -20.27 -16.56
N ARG A 168 -32.23 -21.43 -17.14
CA ARG A 168 -32.94 -22.06 -18.24
C ARG A 168 -33.40 -23.45 -17.83
N ARG A 169 -34.70 -23.71 -17.94
CA ARG A 169 -35.25 -25.06 -17.79
C ARG A 169 -34.96 -25.85 -19.05
N GLY A 170 -34.38 -27.04 -18.91
CA GLY A 170 -34.26 -27.97 -20.03
C GLY A 170 -35.64 -28.29 -20.59
N THR A 171 -35.82 -28.16 -21.89
CA THR A 171 -37.02 -28.66 -22.57
C THR A 171 -37.05 -30.18 -22.39
N PRO A 172 -38.15 -30.78 -21.89
CA PRO A 172 -38.25 -32.23 -21.82
C PRO A 172 -38.15 -32.81 -23.23
N SER A 173 -37.07 -33.51 -23.51
CA SER A 173 -36.94 -34.30 -24.73
C SER A 173 -37.95 -35.44 -24.65
N VAL A 174 -38.99 -35.38 -25.48
CA VAL A 174 -39.97 -36.48 -25.67
C VAL A 174 -39.33 -37.53 -26.59
N ALA A 175 -38.20 -38.10 -26.17
CA ALA A 175 -37.62 -39.26 -26.81
C ALA A 175 -38.20 -40.51 -26.15
N ARG A 176 -39.10 -41.18 -26.90
CA ARG A 176 -39.75 -42.47 -26.69
C ARG A 176 -39.18 -43.31 -25.53
N GLY A 177 -40.01 -43.55 -24.50
CA GLY A 177 -40.01 -44.81 -23.75
C GLY A 177 -39.90 -44.72 -22.23
N ASN A 178 -39.13 -43.79 -21.66
CA ASN A 178 -38.81 -43.82 -20.22
C ASN A 178 -39.20 -42.50 -19.52
N ALA A 179 -40.45 -42.41 -19.10
CA ALA A 179 -41.03 -41.23 -18.42
C ALA A 179 -40.51 -40.98 -16.99
N GLN A 180 -39.55 -41.79 -16.49
CA GLN A 180 -39.08 -41.72 -15.10
C GLN A 180 -37.71 -41.04 -14.91
N GLN A 181 -36.94 -40.77 -15.97
CA GLN A 181 -35.64 -40.06 -15.89
C GLN A 181 -35.65 -38.65 -16.47
N ALA A 182 -36.79 -38.13 -16.92
CA ALA A 182 -36.92 -36.73 -17.38
C ALA A 182 -36.99 -35.74 -16.20
N ALA A 183 -36.17 -35.94 -15.16
CA ALA A 183 -35.92 -34.88 -14.19
C ALA A 183 -35.36 -33.70 -14.98
N GLN A 184 -36.15 -32.63 -15.10
CA GLN A 184 -35.75 -31.39 -15.74
C GLN A 184 -34.53 -30.82 -15.01
N ALA A 185 -33.33 -31.22 -15.45
CA ALA A 185 -32.11 -30.53 -15.10
C ALA A 185 -32.14 -29.16 -15.79
N GLY A 186 -32.53 -28.14 -15.03
CA GLY A 186 -32.33 -26.75 -15.43
C GLY A 186 -30.85 -26.41 -15.33
N TYR A 187 -30.32 -25.70 -16.32
CA TYR A 187 -28.95 -25.19 -16.30
C TYR A 187 -28.96 -23.67 -16.15
N LEU A 188 -27.92 -23.12 -15.52
CA LEU A 188 -27.68 -21.68 -15.46
C LEU A 188 -26.78 -21.31 -16.63
N ASP A 189 -27.21 -20.35 -17.45
CA ASP A 189 -26.36 -19.63 -18.40
C ASP A 189 -25.78 -18.42 -17.65
N LEU A 190 -24.47 -18.43 -17.49
CA LEU A 190 -23.71 -17.49 -16.67
C LEU A 190 -22.82 -16.68 -17.61
N ALA A 191 -22.84 -15.36 -17.46
CA ALA A 191 -21.93 -14.46 -18.16
C ALA A 191 -21.26 -13.55 -17.14
N PHE A 192 -19.93 -13.45 -17.16
CA PHE A 192 -19.18 -12.59 -16.27
C PHE A 192 -17.84 -12.20 -16.89
N ASP A 193 -17.27 -11.11 -16.38
CA ASP A 193 -15.96 -10.64 -16.77
C ASP A 193 -14.96 -11.06 -15.70
N LEU A 194 -14.01 -11.93 -16.06
CA LEU A 194 -12.93 -12.35 -15.19
C LEU A 194 -11.71 -11.47 -15.46
N TYR A 195 -11.15 -10.82 -14.44
CA TYR A 195 -10.00 -9.94 -14.64
C TYR A 195 -8.94 -10.06 -13.55
N GLY A 196 -7.72 -9.71 -13.94
CA GLY A 196 -6.56 -9.57 -13.06
C GLY A 196 -5.67 -8.43 -13.53
N TYR A 197 -4.68 -8.09 -12.71
CA TYR A 197 -3.77 -6.99 -12.97
C TYR A 197 -2.38 -7.47 -13.33
N LEU A 198 -1.77 -6.84 -14.33
CA LEU A 198 -0.37 -7.06 -14.67
C LEU A 198 0.54 -6.26 -13.74
N ARG A 199 1.65 -6.88 -13.33
CA ARG A 199 2.73 -6.15 -12.67
C ARG A 199 3.42 -5.26 -13.68
N LYS A 200 3.24 -3.94 -13.56
CA LYS A 200 4.13 -3.01 -14.24
C LYS A 200 5.50 -3.15 -13.59
N PRO A 201 6.58 -3.52 -14.32
CA PRO A 201 7.91 -3.50 -13.74
C PRO A 201 8.12 -2.07 -13.23
N GLY A 202 8.28 -1.93 -11.91
CA GLY A 202 8.48 -0.64 -11.27
C GLY A 202 9.59 0.07 -12.03
N GLY A 203 9.27 1.22 -12.63
CA GLY A 203 10.22 1.96 -13.43
C GLY A 203 11.44 2.23 -12.56
N ALA A 204 12.56 1.58 -12.88
CA ALA A 204 13.86 2.11 -12.57
C ALA A 204 13.96 3.43 -13.32
N LYS A 205 13.58 4.52 -12.65
CA LYS A 205 14.05 5.85 -12.99
C LYS A 205 15.29 6.12 -12.16
#